data_AF-A0A966IS00-F1
#
_entry.id   AF-A0A966IS00-F1
#
_cell.length_a   1.000
_cell.length_b   1.000
_cell.length_c   1.000
_cell.angle_alpha   90.00
_cell.angle_beta   90.00
_cell.angle_gamma   90.00
#
_symmetry.space_group_name_H-M   'P 1'
#
loop_
_entity.id
_entity.type
_entity.pdbx_description
1 polymer ?
#
loop_
_entity_poly.entity_id
_entity_poly.type
_entity_poly.pdbx_seq_one_letter_code
_entity_poly.pdbx_strand_id
1 'polypeptide(L)'
;MSYTRMNYIEYVSEEIADELEKHYTINGPNNFPEALCLVFLRTGATTATLTSVYPSKEAYDRATEQRKKAMKSHDGKIKSVKTEEGIASTFVVKQSPPKIDKMFDRTMFRSNSFR
;
A
#
# COMPACT_ATOMS: atom_id res chain seq x y z
N MET A 1 22.66 -0.02 0.52
CA MET A 1 21.85 0.52 1.64
C MET A 1 20.40 0.55 1.19
N SER A 2 19.47 0.43 2.14
CA SER A 2 18.04 0.50 1.85
C SER A 2 17.67 1.81 1.16
N TYR A 3 16.70 1.74 0.26
CA TYR A 3 16.16 2.90 -0.45
C TYR A 3 14.70 3.08 -0.04
N THR A 4 14.31 4.28 0.36
CA THR A 4 12.97 4.57 0.89
C THR A 4 12.28 5.60 0.03
N ARG A 5 10.97 5.42 -0.14
CA ARG A 5 10.06 6.42 -0.70
C ARG A 5 8.94 6.71 0.28
N MET A 6 8.65 8.00 0.47
CA MET A 6 7.51 8.51 1.22
C MET A 6 6.60 9.28 0.26
N ASN A 7 5.30 8.98 0.30
CA ASN A 7 4.29 9.71 -0.44
C ASN A 7 3.33 10.35 0.55
N TYR A 8 3.04 11.63 0.38
CA TYR A 8 1.97 12.33 1.07
C TYR A 8 0.85 12.55 0.07
N ILE A 9 -0.30 11.95 0.32
CA ILE A 9 -1.42 11.86 -0.63
C ILE A 9 -2.57 12.70 -0.09
N GLU A 10 -3.16 13.51 -0.97
CA GLU A 10 -4.47 14.12 -0.80
C GLU A 10 -5.44 13.45 -1.77
N TYR A 11 -6.52 12.88 -1.24
CA TYR A 11 -7.60 12.25 -2.00
C TYR A 11 -8.68 13.27 -2.34
N VAL A 12 -9.51 12.93 -3.33
CA VAL A 12 -10.61 13.84 -3.76
C VAL A 12 -11.80 13.84 -2.80
N SER A 13 -11.99 12.78 -2.01
CA SER A 13 -13.02 12.68 -0.98
C SER A 13 -12.64 11.64 0.10
N GLU A 14 -13.41 11.60 1.18
CA GLU A 14 -13.22 10.63 2.26
C GLU A 14 -13.56 9.21 1.81
N GLU A 15 -14.64 9.03 1.04
CA GLU A 15 -15.07 7.72 0.55
C GLU A 15 -14.03 7.07 -0.37
N ILE A 16 -13.40 7.89 -1.23
CA ILE A 16 -12.31 7.42 -2.10
C ILE A 16 -11.09 7.03 -1.27
N ALA A 17 -10.79 7.78 -0.22
CA ALA A 17 -9.65 7.48 0.61
C ALA A 17 -9.87 6.19 1.42
N ASP A 18 -11.08 5.93 1.90
CA ASP A 18 -11.45 4.69 2.56
C ASP A 18 -11.39 3.48 1.59
N GLU A 19 -11.83 3.67 0.34
CA GLU A 19 -11.69 2.68 -0.73
C GLU A 19 -10.22 2.31 -0.96
N LEU A 20 -9.35 3.32 -1.09
CA LEU A 20 -7.94 3.13 -1.39
C LEU A 20 -7.14 2.60 -0.20
N GLU A 21 -7.50 2.98 1.03
CA GLU A 21 -6.95 2.38 2.26
C GLU A 21 -7.27 0.89 2.33
N LYS A 22 -8.52 0.51 2.10
CA LYS A 22 -8.94 -0.90 2.09
C LYS A 22 -8.21 -1.69 1.00
N HIS A 23 -8.15 -1.14 -0.21
CA HIS A 23 -7.43 -1.77 -1.31
C HIS A 23 -5.94 -1.96 -0.98
N TYR A 24 -5.29 -0.95 -0.41
CA TYR A 24 -3.88 -1.03 -0.02
C TYR A 24 -3.64 -2.05 1.09
N THR A 25 -4.49 -2.08 2.11
CA THR A 25 -4.34 -2.99 3.26
C THR A 25 -4.46 -4.46 2.84
N ILE A 26 -5.29 -4.75 1.84
CA ILE A 26 -5.46 -6.12 1.32
C ILE A 26 -4.33 -6.49 0.35
N ASN A 27 -3.94 -5.58 -0.54
CA ASN A 27 -3.09 -5.91 -1.68
C ASN A 27 -1.64 -5.42 -1.57
N GLY A 28 -1.29 -4.65 -0.54
CA GLY A 28 0.01 -3.99 -0.39
C GLY A 28 1.20 -4.91 -0.64
N PRO A 29 1.36 -6.04 0.09
CA PRO A 29 2.46 -6.97 -0.13
C PRO A 29 2.50 -7.58 -1.53
N ASN A 30 1.34 -7.83 -2.14
CA ASN A 30 1.25 -8.37 -3.51
C ASN A 30 1.62 -7.31 -4.56
N ASN A 31 1.30 -6.04 -4.29
CA ASN A 31 1.59 -4.92 -5.17
C ASN A 31 3.06 -4.48 -5.11
N PHE A 32 3.74 -4.73 -3.98
CA PHE A 32 5.14 -4.36 -3.76
C PHE A 32 5.95 -5.54 -3.22
N PRO A 33 6.12 -6.62 -4.01
CA PRO A 33 6.73 -7.86 -3.51
C PRO A 33 8.22 -7.71 -3.14
N GLU A 34 8.91 -6.70 -3.69
CA GLU A 34 10.31 -6.40 -3.35
C GLU A 34 10.47 -5.45 -2.15
N ALA A 35 9.37 -4.92 -1.59
CA ALA A 35 9.45 -4.03 -0.44
C ALA A 35 9.73 -4.82 0.85
N LEU A 36 10.70 -4.35 1.64
CA LEU A 36 11.02 -4.89 2.96
C LEU A 36 10.01 -4.44 4.02
N CYS A 37 9.46 -3.24 3.84
CA CYS A 37 8.48 -2.65 4.75
C CYS A 37 7.55 -1.73 3.97
N LEU A 38 6.26 -1.82 4.30
CA LEU A 38 5.21 -0.95 3.82
C LEU A 38 4.49 -0.38 5.04
N VAL A 39 4.43 0.94 5.12
CA VAL A 39 3.67 1.66 6.14
C VAL A 39 2.65 2.52 5.43
N PHE A 40 1.38 2.25 5.70
CA PHE A 40 0.29 3.14 5.35
C PHE A 40 -0.22 3.79 6.63
N LEU A 41 -0.43 5.09 6.59
CA LEU A 41 -1.03 5.84 7.70
C LEU A 41 -2.05 6.82 7.14
N ARG A 42 -3.31 6.65 7.52
CA ARG A 42 -4.34 7.67 7.37
C ARG A 42 -4.01 8.85 8.27
N THR A 43 -3.83 10.04 7.71
CA THR A 43 -3.45 11.25 8.48
C THR A 43 -4.63 12.21 8.69
N GLY A 44 -5.75 11.98 8.01
CA GLY A 44 -7.00 12.73 8.13
C GLY A 44 -8.05 12.18 7.17
N ALA A 45 -9.24 12.80 7.12
CA ALA A 45 -10.36 12.35 6.28
C ALA A 45 -10.05 12.31 4.78
N THR A 46 -9.13 13.13 4.27
CA THR A 46 -8.72 13.11 2.86
C THR A 46 -7.22 12.98 2.66
N THR A 47 -6.44 12.73 3.73
CA THR A 47 -4.98 12.61 3.63
C THR A 47 -4.46 11.26 4.11
N ALA A 48 -3.36 10.81 3.51
CA ALA A 48 -2.57 9.70 4.00
C ALA A 48 -1.08 9.88 3.69
N THR A 49 -0.24 9.16 4.42
CA THR A 49 1.15 8.95 4.07
C THR A 49 1.45 7.47 3.83
N LEU A 50 2.24 7.20 2.79
CA LEU A 50 2.72 5.87 2.46
C LEU A 50 4.25 5.88 2.43
N THR A 51 4.85 5.06 3.28
CA THR A 51 6.29 4.81 3.28
C THR A 51 6.56 3.39 2.81
N SER A 52 7.48 3.27 1.86
CA SER A 52 7.94 1.99 1.34
C SER A 52 9.46 1.92 1.39
N VAL A 53 9.97 0.80 1.89
CA VAL A 53 11.40 0.55 2.07
C VAL A 53 11.81 -0.61 1.17
N TYR A 54 12.87 -0.44 0.40
CA TYR A 54 13.41 -1.41 -0.53
C TYR A 54 14.86 -1.77 -0.16
N PRO A 55 15.34 -2.98 -0.51
CA PRO A 55 16.70 -3.40 -0.19
C PRO A 55 17.78 -2.58 -0.91
N SER A 56 17.44 -1.98 -2.07
CA SER A 56 18.33 -1.13 -2.85
C SER A 56 17.56 -0.19 -3.76
N LYS A 57 18.25 0.77 -4.40
CA LYS A 57 17.65 1.66 -5.41
C LYS A 57 17.19 0.89 -6.64
N GLU A 58 17.93 -0.13 -7.06
CA GLU A 58 17.58 -0.94 -8.23
C GLU A 58 16.28 -1.73 -8.01
N ALA A 59 16.04 -2.23 -6.79
CA ALA A 59 14.77 -2.84 -6.42
C ALA A 59 13.61 -1.84 -6.43
N TYR A 60 13.86 -0.63 -5.91
CA TYR A 60 12.90 0.47 -5.99
C TYR A 60 12.55 0.85 -7.44
N ASP A 61 13.55 0.97 -8.32
CA ASP A 61 13.36 1.35 -9.72
C ASP A 61 12.50 0.30 -10.46
N ARG A 62 12.79 -1.01 -10.27
CA ARG A 62 11.96 -2.09 -10.83
C ARG A 62 10.51 -2.04 -10.34
N ALA A 63 10.32 -1.88 -9.04
CA ALA A 63 8.98 -1.78 -8.44
C ALA A 63 8.20 -0.56 -8.98
N THR A 64 8.89 0.56 -9.20
CA THR A 64 8.28 1.79 -9.72
C THR A 64 7.84 1.64 -11.18
N GLU A 65 8.64 0.98 -12.02
CA GLU A 65 8.27 0.71 -13.43
C GLU A 65 7.05 -0.21 -13.54
N GLN A 66 6.93 -1.21 -12.66
CA GLN A 66 5.71 -2.03 -12.56
C GLN A 66 4.51 -1.20 -12.12
N ARG A 67 4.68 -0.31 -11.14
CA ARG A 67 3.62 0.55 -10.62
C ARG A 67 3.10 1.57 -11.64
N LYS A 68 3.96 2.15 -12.49
CA LYS A 68 3.54 3.10 -13.55
C LYS A 68 2.45 2.53 -14.45
N LYS A 69 2.48 1.22 -14.72
CA LYS A 69 1.45 0.52 -15.53
C LYS A 69 0.14 0.37 -14.76
N ALA A 70 0.20 0.19 -13.44
CA ALA A 70 -0.97 0.01 -12.57
C ALA A 70 -1.64 1.34 -12.18
N MET A 71 -0.90 2.46 -12.11
CA MET A 71 -1.42 3.77 -11.66
C MET A 71 -2.54 4.34 -12.53
N LYS A 72 -2.70 3.89 -13.79
CA LYS A 72 -3.82 4.29 -14.65
C LYS A 72 -5.19 3.99 -14.04
N SER A 73 -5.28 3.03 -13.13
CA SER A 73 -6.53 2.66 -12.44
C SER A 73 -6.99 3.64 -11.36
N HIS A 74 -6.16 4.63 -10.99
CA HIS A 74 -6.47 5.59 -9.92
C HIS A 74 -6.69 7.01 -10.43
N ASP A 75 -6.86 7.17 -11.75
CA ASP A 75 -7.08 8.47 -12.36
C ASP A 75 -8.36 9.13 -11.82
N GLY A 76 -8.30 10.41 -11.50
CA GLY A 76 -9.40 11.16 -10.87
C GLY A 76 -9.65 10.89 -9.37
N LYS A 77 -8.92 9.95 -8.72
CA LYS A 77 -9.10 9.65 -7.28
C LYS A 77 -8.16 10.41 -6.35
N ILE A 78 -7.05 10.90 -6.87
CA ILE A 78 -5.99 11.57 -6.11
C ILE A 78 -5.90 13.02 -6.56
N LYS A 79 -6.04 13.95 -5.60
CA LYS A 79 -5.94 15.39 -5.84
C LYS A 79 -4.49 15.84 -5.94
N SER A 80 -3.61 15.33 -5.09
CA SER A 80 -2.18 15.60 -5.16
C SER A 80 -1.34 14.52 -4.49
N VAL A 81 -0.08 14.43 -4.90
CA VAL A 81 0.94 13.61 -4.25
C VAL A 81 2.23 14.41 -4.13
N LYS A 82 2.74 14.56 -2.91
CA LYS A 82 4.14 14.96 -2.66
C LYS A 82 4.96 13.70 -2.44
N THR A 83 6.12 13.59 -3.10
CA THR A 83 7.02 12.44 -2.98
C THR A 83 8.38 12.89 -2.45
N GLU A 84 8.94 12.12 -1.52
CA GLU A 84 10.34 12.20 -1.10
C GLU A 84 10.96 10.80 -1.17
N GLU A 85 12.21 10.70 -1.63
CA GLU A 85 12.91 9.43 -1.76
C GLU A 85 14.42 9.56 -1.56
N GLY A 86 15.06 8.48 -1.13
CA GLY A 86 16.50 8.47 -0.91
C GLY A 86 17.03 7.23 -0.20
N ILE A 87 18.35 7.22 -0.01
CA ILE A 87 19.04 6.22 0.82
C ILE A 87 18.62 6.44 2.27
N ALA A 88 18.18 5.38 2.95
CA ALA A 88 17.72 5.44 4.32
C ALA A 88 18.50 4.46 5.20
N SER A 89 18.80 4.91 6.42
CA SER A 89 19.19 4.03 7.52
C SER A 89 17.92 3.45 8.14
N THR A 90 17.80 2.12 8.16
CA THR A 90 16.59 1.42 8.60
C THR A 90 16.90 0.53 9.77
N PHE A 91 16.17 0.67 10.87
CA PHE A 91 16.31 -0.14 12.07
C PHE A 91 14.95 -0.77 12.41
N VAL A 92 14.92 -2.09 12.59
CA VAL A 92 13.73 -2.80 13.08
C VAL A 92 13.99 -3.18 14.52
N VAL A 93 13.40 -2.43 15.47
CA VAL A 93 13.72 -2.57 16.91
C VAL A 93 12.93 -3.72 17.57
N LYS A 94 11.72 -4.02 17.05
CA LYS A 94 10.90 -5.21 17.31
C LYS A 94 9.65 -5.11 16.45
N GLN A 95 9.25 -6.19 15.79
CA GLN A 95 8.01 -6.23 15.02
C GLN A 95 7.25 -7.51 15.38
N SER A 96 6.11 -7.37 16.04
CA SER A 96 5.15 -8.47 16.19
C SER A 96 4.37 -8.61 14.89
N PRO A 97 4.08 -9.83 14.41
CA PRO A 97 3.24 -10.00 13.24
C PRO A 97 1.84 -9.41 13.51
N PRO A 98 1.23 -8.71 12.54
CA PRO A 98 -0.16 -8.27 12.67
C PRO A 98 -1.04 -9.51 12.89
N LYS A 99 -1.93 -9.45 13.88
CA LYS A 99 -2.99 -10.45 14.03
C LYS A 99 -3.92 -10.31 12.84
N ILE A 100 -3.80 -11.23 11.88
CA ILE A 100 -4.79 -11.37 10.82
C ILE A 100 -6.00 -12.02 11.49
N ASP A 101 -6.94 -11.23 11.99
CA ASP A 101 -8.24 -11.77 12.36
C ASP A 101 -8.85 -12.37 11.11
N LYS A 102 -9.12 -13.68 11.16
CA LYS A 102 -9.74 -14.46 10.08
C LYS A 102 -11.19 -14.03 9.91
N MET A 103 -11.43 -12.81 9.44
CA MET A 103 -12.73 -12.37 8.91
C MET A 103 -12.80 -12.65 7.40
N PHE A 104 -12.49 -13.89 7.02
CA PHE A 104 -12.94 -14.46 5.75
C PHE A 104 -13.52 -15.82 6.09
N ASP A 105 -14.73 -15.77 6.66
CA ASP A 105 -15.58 -16.93 6.80
C ASP A 105 -15.95 -17.42 5.39
N ARG A 106 -15.22 -18.44 4.91
CA ARG A 106 -15.47 -19.08 3.62
C ARG A 106 -16.79 -19.86 3.58
N THR A 107 -17.61 -19.83 4.64
CA THR A 107 -18.89 -20.55 4.68
C THR A 107 -20.07 -19.78 4.06
N MET A 108 -19.96 -18.48 3.79
CA MET A 108 -21.07 -17.72 3.17
C MET A 108 -21.24 -17.88 1.65
N PHE A 109 -20.28 -18.49 0.95
CA PHE A 109 -20.39 -18.78 -0.49
C PHE A 109 -20.41 -20.29 -0.74
N ARG A 110 -21.56 -20.92 -0.49
CA ARG A 110 -22.15 -22.03 -1.27
C ARG A 110 -23.39 -22.57 -0.56
N SER A 111 -24.47 -21.79 -0.55
CA SER A 111 -25.80 -22.37 -0.70
C SER A 111 -26.17 -22.35 -2.18
N ASN A 112 -26.73 -23.47 -2.63
CA ASN A 112 -27.41 -23.69 -3.91
C ASN A 112 -26.59 -23.57 -5.20
N SER A 113 -26.08 -24.69 -5.70
CA SER A 113 -26.49 -25.19 -7.02
C SER A 113 -25.91 -26.57 -7.32
N PHE A 114 -26.74 -27.37 -8.00
CA PHE A 114 -26.51 -28.65 -8.68
C PHE A 114 -26.86 -29.95 -7.94
N ARG A 115 -28.09 -30.39 -8.25
CA ARG A 115 -28.66 -31.75 -8.40
C ARG A 115 -28.60 -32.71 -7.22
#